data_AF-A0A4Q9V4L0-F1
#
_entry.id   AF-A0A4Q9V4L0-F1
#
_cell.length_a   1.000
_cell.length_b   1.000
_cell.length_c   1.000
_cell.angle_alpha   90.00
_cell.angle_beta   90.00
_cell.angle_gamma   90.00
#
_symmetry.space_group_name_H-M   'P 1'
#
loop_
_entity.id
_entity.type
_entity.pdbx_description
1 polymer ?
#
loop_
_entity_poly.entity_id
_entity_poly.type
_entity_poly.pdbx_seq_one_letter_code
_entity_poly.pdbx_strand_id
1 'polypeptide(L)'
;MESTPEHPFGFFDYYLSRGIYKSLDSFYEEGVHNFGEINKVDKNNHLIGVREGEGITTYRFEDKVRRDINPEVQKTIRLLEQEFQKSFLEGNEKKYGEFLRLKYKELVQLQSVTEFPVLITFLEKVLNTINHYSSNSVPTFPDSVLSFNILATTDSERDLKVNKLYDLLSEPSAFIQSDRSEFQKAFTGRPIEEKVKWQVRTRHGHTNKATLFYLIESLAEIGLLQRRPNKELFSQIKYVFVSIHNKELKNLNISHNQMSSSPDRKEDIDSIIEELRSL
;
A
#
# COMPACT_ATOMS: atom_id res chain seq x y z
N MET A 1 16.66 -14.58 -5.59
CA MET A 1 15.60 -15.54 -5.24
C MET A 1 14.34 -14.72 -5.04
N GLU A 2 13.20 -15.14 -5.55
CA GLU A 2 11.96 -14.38 -5.42
C GLU A 2 11.16 -14.83 -4.20
N SER A 3 10.38 -13.91 -3.63
CA SER A 3 9.36 -14.28 -2.65
C SER A 3 8.19 -15.01 -3.33
N THR A 4 7.76 -16.11 -2.75
CA THR A 4 6.61 -16.93 -3.18
C THR A 4 5.63 -17.11 -2.01
N PRO A 5 4.41 -17.63 -2.24
CA PRO A 5 3.49 -17.91 -1.14
C PRO A 5 4.08 -18.85 -0.06
N GLU A 6 4.83 -19.87 -0.48
CA GLU A 6 5.47 -20.85 0.41
C GLU A 6 6.70 -20.26 1.11
N HIS A 7 7.35 -19.29 0.46
CA HIS A 7 8.56 -18.63 0.93
C HIS A 7 8.41 -17.11 0.80
N PRO A 8 7.58 -16.47 1.64
CA PRO A 8 7.27 -15.04 1.51
C PRO A 8 8.49 -14.15 1.75
N PHE A 9 9.52 -14.66 2.43
CA PHE A 9 10.79 -13.97 2.66
C PHE A 9 11.90 -14.33 1.67
N GLY A 10 11.63 -15.13 0.63
CA GLY A 10 12.67 -15.63 -0.28
C GLY A 10 13.53 -14.53 -0.92
N PHE A 11 12.94 -13.37 -1.23
CA PHE A 11 13.70 -12.19 -1.63
C PHE A 11 14.63 -11.68 -0.53
N PHE A 12 14.10 -11.47 0.68
CA PHE A 12 14.86 -10.94 1.81
C PHE A 12 15.99 -11.88 2.24
N ASP A 13 15.77 -13.20 2.23
CA ASP A 13 16.79 -14.20 2.53
C ASP A 13 18.01 -14.03 1.60
N TYR A 14 17.75 -13.88 0.30
CA TYR A 14 18.81 -13.66 -0.69
C TYR A 14 19.41 -12.26 -0.59
N TYR A 15 18.57 -11.24 -0.51
CA TYR A 15 19.00 -9.85 -0.63
C TYR A 15 19.82 -9.42 0.57
N LEU A 16 19.37 -9.73 1.78
CA LEU A 16 20.06 -9.37 3.01
C LEU A 16 21.34 -10.17 3.21
N SER A 17 21.42 -11.41 2.72
CA SER A 17 22.65 -12.21 2.85
C SER A 17 23.71 -11.87 1.81
N ARG A 18 23.30 -11.49 0.59
CA ARG A 18 24.22 -11.33 -0.56
C ARG A 18 23.85 -10.21 -1.52
N GLY A 19 22.56 -10.00 -1.78
CA GLY A 19 22.10 -9.06 -2.80
C GLY A 19 22.50 -7.61 -2.52
N ILE A 20 22.42 -7.15 -1.28
CA ILE A 20 22.74 -5.77 -0.92
C ILE A 20 24.21 -5.41 -1.18
N TYR A 21 25.14 -6.32 -0.92
CA TYR A 21 26.56 -6.09 -1.20
C TYR A 21 26.81 -5.98 -2.70
N LYS A 22 26.13 -6.80 -3.52
CA LYS A 22 26.18 -6.64 -4.98
C LYS A 22 25.58 -5.30 -5.44
N SER A 23 24.48 -4.87 -4.82
CA SER A 23 23.90 -3.55 -5.10
C SER A 23 24.86 -2.41 -4.71
N LEU A 24 25.63 -2.58 -3.63
CA LEU A 24 26.62 -1.61 -3.19
C LEU A 24 27.81 -1.54 -4.16
N ASP A 25 28.32 -2.70 -4.60
CA ASP A 25 29.39 -2.77 -5.61
C ASP A 25 28.93 -2.08 -6.90
N SER A 26 27.74 -2.42 -7.38
CA SER A 26 27.11 -1.79 -8.56
C SER A 26 26.89 -0.29 -8.38
N PHE A 27 26.53 0.17 -7.18
CA PHE A 27 26.38 1.60 -6.90
C PHE A 27 27.69 2.37 -7.07
N TYR A 28 28.82 1.78 -6.64
CA TYR A 28 30.13 2.38 -6.86
C TYR A 28 30.59 2.30 -8.32
N GLU A 29 30.35 1.19 -9.01
CA GLU A 29 30.67 1.03 -10.43
C GLU A 29 29.86 2.01 -11.31
N GLU A 30 28.55 2.12 -11.08
CA GLU A 30 27.69 3.10 -11.75
C GLU A 30 28.18 4.53 -11.50
N GLY A 31 28.64 4.83 -10.29
CA GLY A 31 29.21 6.13 -9.99
C GLY A 31 30.45 6.48 -10.81
N VAL A 32 31.34 5.51 -11.02
CA VAL A 32 32.57 5.68 -11.81
C VAL A 32 32.28 5.86 -13.29
N HIS A 33 31.23 5.24 -13.82
CA HIS A 33 30.97 5.21 -15.26
C HIS A 33 29.86 6.14 -15.74
N ASN A 34 28.86 6.44 -14.92
CA ASN A 34 27.59 6.98 -15.39
C ASN A 34 27.18 8.32 -14.74
N PHE A 35 27.77 8.72 -13.61
CA PHE A 35 27.33 9.95 -12.93
C PHE A 35 28.07 11.21 -13.37
N GLY A 36 29.17 11.13 -14.12
CA GLY A 36 29.93 12.31 -14.58
C GLY A 36 31.23 12.50 -13.81
N GLU A 37 31.67 13.75 -13.60
CA GLU A 37 32.93 14.04 -12.91
C GLU A 37 32.77 13.82 -11.39
N ILE A 38 33.32 12.71 -10.89
CA ILE A 38 33.31 12.42 -9.44
C ILE A 38 34.16 13.46 -8.71
N ASN A 39 33.52 14.16 -7.77
CA ASN A 39 34.19 15.06 -6.84
C ASN A 39 34.69 14.32 -5.58
N LYS A 40 33.85 13.47 -4.98
CA LYS A 40 34.19 12.75 -3.74
C LYS A 40 33.42 11.44 -3.60
N VAL A 41 34.08 10.40 -3.11
CA VAL A 41 33.43 9.15 -2.67
C VAL A 41 33.61 9.02 -1.17
N ASP A 42 32.51 8.93 -0.43
CA ASP A 42 32.49 8.63 1.00
C ASP A 42 32.01 7.18 1.19
N LYS A 43 32.95 6.26 1.39
CA LYS A 43 32.64 4.85 1.57
C LYS A 43 32.07 4.51 2.94
N ASN A 44 32.29 5.35 3.94
CA ASN A 44 31.78 5.11 5.29
C ASN A 44 30.28 5.44 5.37
N ASN A 45 29.84 6.45 4.61
CA ASN A 45 28.44 6.85 4.53
C ASN A 45 27.75 6.40 3.22
N HIS A 46 28.45 5.67 2.37
CA HIS A 46 28.00 5.22 1.05
C HIS A 46 27.42 6.36 0.17
N LEU A 47 28.19 7.45 0.05
CA LEU A 47 27.84 8.64 -0.73
C LEU A 47 28.78 8.84 -1.91
N ILE A 48 28.25 9.30 -3.04
CA ILE A 48 29.03 9.73 -4.21
C ILE A 48 28.64 11.18 -4.54
N GLY A 49 29.58 12.10 -4.37
CA GLY A 49 29.45 13.49 -4.76
C GLY A 49 30.00 13.69 -6.16
N VAL A 50 29.19 14.28 -7.04
CA VAL A 50 29.46 14.46 -8.46
C VAL A 50 29.34 15.94 -8.79
N ARG A 51 30.28 16.47 -9.56
CA ARG A 51 30.21 17.85 -10.05
C ARG A 51 29.29 17.92 -11.26
N GLU A 52 28.29 18.80 -11.18
CA GLU A 52 27.36 19.11 -12.26
C GLU A 52 27.32 20.63 -12.45
N GLY A 53 28.00 21.14 -13.47
CA GLY A 53 28.18 22.58 -13.67
C GLY A 53 28.94 23.23 -12.51
N GLU A 54 28.35 24.24 -11.87
CA GLU A 54 28.93 24.90 -10.68
C GLU A 54 28.54 24.22 -9.35
N GLY A 55 27.68 23.19 -9.38
CA GLY A 55 27.16 22.51 -8.18
C GLY A 55 27.75 21.12 -7.92
N ILE A 56 27.44 20.57 -6.74
CA ILE A 56 27.75 19.18 -6.37
C ILE A 56 26.44 18.45 -6.05
N THR A 57 26.10 17.46 -6.85
CA THR A 57 25.00 16.53 -6.59
C THR A 57 25.51 15.34 -5.79
N THR A 58 24.79 14.94 -4.74
CA THR A 58 25.18 13.81 -3.88
C THR A 58 24.20 12.66 -4.05
N TYR A 59 24.69 11.52 -4.52
CA TYR A 59 23.95 10.27 -4.61
C TYR A 59 24.17 9.44 -3.35
N ARG A 60 23.10 8.88 -2.80
CA ARG A 60 23.13 8.04 -1.59
C ARG A 60 22.79 6.61 -1.96
N PHE A 61 23.58 5.65 -1.47
CA PHE A 61 23.25 4.24 -1.66
C PHE A 61 21.86 3.88 -1.09
N GLU A 62 21.48 4.53 0.02
CA GLU A 62 20.16 4.36 0.63
C GLU A 62 19.00 4.60 -0.36
N ASP A 63 19.11 5.59 -1.25
CA ASP A 63 18.06 5.90 -2.22
C ASP A 63 17.91 4.78 -3.26
N LYS A 64 19.02 4.12 -3.63
CA LYS A 64 19.00 2.93 -4.50
C LYS A 64 18.35 1.77 -3.77
N VAL A 65 18.76 1.50 -2.52
CA VAL A 65 18.15 0.44 -1.69
C VAL A 65 16.64 0.65 -1.54
N ARG A 66 16.19 1.89 -1.31
CA ARG A 66 14.76 2.22 -1.21
C ARG A 66 14.00 1.89 -2.50
N ARG A 67 14.58 2.21 -3.65
CA ARG A 67 13.99 1.93 -4.97
C ARG A 67 13.88 0.43 -5.24
N ASP A 68 14.91 -0.32 -4.89
CA ASP A 68 15.00 -1.75 -5.17
C ASP A 68 14.12 -2.59 -4.22
N ILE A 69 14.11 -2.26 -2.92
CA ILE A 69 13.41 -3.05 -1.91
C ILE A 69 11.91 -2.73 -1.82
N ASN A 70 11.48 -1.49 -2.04
CA ASN A 70 10.08 -1.12 -1.84
C ASN A 70 9.08 -2.00 -2.62
N PRO A 71 9.28 -2.29 -3.92
CA PRO A 71 8.40 -3.19 -4.66
C PRO A 71 8.34 -4.60 -4.05
N GLU A 72 9.48 -5.12 -3.56
CA GLU A 72 9.59 -6.45 -2.98
C GLU A 72 8.97 -6.54 -1.58
N VAL A 73 9.03 -5.45 -0.80
CA VAL A 73 8.25 -5.32 0.45
C VAL A 73 6.76 -5.42 0.15
N GLN A 74 6.27 -4.70 -0.86
CA GLN A 74 4.84 -4.74 -1.22
C GLN A 74 4.43 -6.11 -1.74
N LYS A 75 5.26 -6.75 -2.57
CA LYS A 75 5.05 -8.13 -3.04
C LYS A 75 4.96 -9.10 -1.85
N THR A 76 5.90 -9.01 -0.92
CA THR A 76 5.94 -9.86 0.28
C THR A 76 4.71 -9.64 1.16
N ILE A 77 4.32 -8.39 1.41
CA ILE A 77 3.09 -8.08 2.16
C ILE A 77 1.88 -8.73 1.50
N ARG A 78 1.71 -8.60 0.18
CA ARG A 78 0.58 -9.23 -0.56
C ARG A 78 0.57 -10.76 -0.40
N LEU A 79 1.74 -11.40 -0.45
CA LEU A 79 1.85 -12.86 -0.27
C LEU A 79 1.46 -13.27 1.15
N LEU A 80 1.97 -12.55 2.16
CA LEU A 80 1.62 -12.79 3.56
C LEU A 80 0.11 -12.64 3.78
N GLU A 81 -0.51 -11.60 3.22
CA GLU A 81 -1.96 -11.38 3.29
C GLU A 81 -2.76 -12.57 2.74
N GLN A 82 -2.37 -13.09 1.58
CA GLN A 82 -3.03 -14.24 0.96
C GLN A 82 -2.90 -15.50 1.81
N GLU A 83 -1.73 -15.76 2.38
CA GLU A 83 -1.48 -16.94 3.20
C GLU A 83 -2.13 -16.84 4.59
N PHE A 84 -2.21 -15.64 5.18
CA PHE A 84 -3.00 -15.43 6.40
C PHE A 84 -4.48 -15.67 6.15
N GLN A 85 -5.03 -15.27 5.00
CA GLN A 85 -6.42 -15.55 4.65
C GLN A 85 -6.69 -17.04 4.51
N LYS A 86 -5.78 -17.80 3.87
CA LYS A 86 -5.88 -19.27 3.79
C LYS A 86 -5.78 -19.91 5.18
N SER A 87 -4.78 -19.50 5.96
CA SER A 87 -4.54 -20.03 7.31
C SER A 87 -5.71 -19.78 8.26
N PHE A 88 -6.43 -18.66 8.09
CA PHE A 88 -7.64 -18.36 8.87
C PHE A 88 -8.80 -19.32 8.56
N LEU A 89 -8.97 -19.75 7.30
CA LEU A 89 -9.96 -20.76 6.93
C LEU A 89 -9.65 -22.13 7.55
N GLU A 90 -8.38 -22.38 7.84
CA GLU A 90 -7.87 -23.63 8.41
C GLU A 90 -7.68 -23.56 9.94
N GLY A 91 -7.88 -22.40 10.57
CA GLY A 91 -7.69 -22.17 12.01
C GLY A 91 -6.23 -22.24 12.49
N ASN A 92 -5.27 -21.98 11.61
CA ASN A 92 -3.83 -22.10 11.87
C ASN A 92 -3.09 -20.74 11.88
N GLU A 93 -3.81 -19.62 11.84
CA GLU A 93 -3.26 -18.27 11.68
C GLU A 93 -2.23 -17.90 12.74
N LYS A 94 -2.44 -18.32 14.00
CA LYS A 94 -1.50 -18.06 15.09
C LYS A 94 -0.15 -18.75 14.90
N LYS A 95 -0.19 -20.04 14.52
CA LYS A 95 1.03 -20.83 14.28
C LYS A 95 1.81 -20.28 13.10
N TYR A 96 1.10 -19.90 12.02
CA TYR A 96 1.72 -19.27 10.87
C TYR A 96 2.36 -17.93 11.25
N GLY A 97 1.65 -17.09 12.01
CA GLY A 97 2.18 -15.85 12.57
C GLY A 97 3.44 -16.02 13.42
N GLU A 98 3.45 -16.99 14.32
CA GLU A 98 4.63 -17.33 15.14
C GLU A 98 5.83 -17.76 14.27
N PHE A 99 5.60 -18.61 13.27
CA PHE A 99 6.63 -19.00 12.31
C PHE A 99 7.23 -17.78 11.59
N LEU A 100 6.38 -16.87 11.10
CA LEU A 100 6.84 -15.67 10.41
C LEU A 100 7.60 -14.71 11.34
N ARG A 101 7.21 -14.60 12.61
CA ARG A 101 7.96 -13.81 13.61
C ARG A 101 9.33 -14.41 13.90
N LEU A 102 9.46 -15.74 13.92
CA LEU A 102 10.77 -16.40 14.03
C LEU A 102 11.64 -16.06 12.82
N LYS A 103 11.09 -16.12 11.61
CA LYS A 103 11.80 -15.70 10.39
C LYS A 103 12.21 -14.23 10.41
N TYR A 104 11.33 -13.33 10.81
CA TYR A 104 11.69 -11.94 11.01
C TYR A 104 12.86 -11.77 11.99
N LYS A 105 12.86 -12.49 13.12
CA LYS A 105 13.96 -12.46 14.11
C LYS A 105 15.29 -12.93 13.53
N GLU A 106 15.28 -13.95 12.68
CA GLU A 106 16.48 -14.41 11.96
C GLU A 106 17.01 -13.32 11.03
N LEU A 107 16.13 -12.65 10.28
CA LEU A 107 16.52 -11.61 9.31
C LEU A 107 17.12 -10.37 9.98
N VAL A 108 16.54 -9.88 11.08
CA VAL A 108 17.06 -8.67 11.76
C VAL A 108 18.42 -8.89 12.44
N GLN A 109 18.83 -10.15 12.63
CA GLN A 109 20.15 -10.50 13.17
C GLN A 109 21.25 -10.53 12.09
N LEU A 110 20.89 -10.39 10.81
CA LEU A 110 21.88 -10.39 9.74
C LEU A 110 22.78 -9.15 9.81
N GLN A 111 24.07 -9.35 9.55
CA GLN A 111 25.09 -8.29 9.58
C GLN A 111 24.71 -7.11 8.68
N SER A 112 24.13 -7.37 7.51
CA SER A 112 23.65 -6.34 6.59
C SER A 112 22.61 -5.41 7.21
N VAL A 113 21.73 -5.89 8.08
CA VAL A 113 20.73 -5.03 8.75
C VAL A 113 21.41 -4.08 9.73
N THR A 114 22.53 -4.48 10.33
CA THR A 114 23.33 -3.62 11.20
C THR A 114 24.13 -2.60 10.37
N GLU A 115 24.71 -3.02 9.25
CA GLU A 115 25.51 -2.16 8.37
C GLU A 115 24.67 -1.15 7.57
N PHE A 116 23.43 -1.50 7.24
CA PHE A 116 22.52 -0.66 6.47
C PHE A 116 21.21 -0.44 7.24
N PRO A 117 21.18 0.53 8.18
CA PRO A 117 20.02 0.75 9.06
C PRO A 117 18.70 0.99 8.34
N VAL A 118 18.71 1.52 7.11
CA VAL A 118 17.49 1.68 6.30
C VAL A 118 16.67 0.38 6.17
N LEU A 119 17.33 -0.77 6.18
CA LEU A 119 16.71 -2.09 6.03
C LEU A 119 15.73 -2.41 7.16
N ILE A 120 15.98 -1.91 8.37
CA ILE A 120 15.10 -2.16 9.51
C ILE A 120 13.70 -1.60 9.25
N THR A 121 13.62 -0.42 8.60
CA THR A 121 12.34 0.25 8.31
C THR A 121 11.47 -0.57 7.35
N PHE A 122 12.08 -1.37 6.46
CA PHE A 122 11.37 -2.26 5.56
C PHE A 122 10.91 -3.53 6.27
N LEU A 123 11.78 -4.12 7.08
CA LEU A 123 11.44 -5.30 7.87
C LEU A 123 10.34 -4.99 8.89
N GLU A 124 10.34 -3.80 9.49
CA GLU A 124 9.29 -3.33 10.40
C GLU A 124 7.92 -3.24 9.72
N LYS A 125 7.86 -2.79 8.46
CA LYS A 125 6.60 -2.82 7.69
C LYS A 125 6.07 -4.25 7.59
N VAL A 126 6.94 -5.21 7.29
CA VAL A 126 6.57 -6.64 7.21
C VAL A 126 6.14 -7.17 8.57
N LEU A 127 6.86 -6.85 9.65
CA LEU A 127 6.49 -7.25 11.01
C LEU A 127 5.14 -6.68 11.43
N ASN A 128 4.85 -5.42 11.09
CA ASN A 128 3.57 -4.80 11.38
C ASN A 128 2.43 -5.53 10.67
N THR A 129 2.62 -5.95 9.41
CA THR A 129 1.66 -6.81 8.71
C THR A 129 1.48 -8.15 9.42
N ILE A 130 2.56 -8.83 9.81
CA ILE A 130 2.48 -10.10 10.53
C ILE A 130 1.69 -9.93 11.83
N ASN A 131 2.04 -8.93 12.62
CA ASN A 131 1.38 -8.67 13.90
C ASN A 131 -0.09 -8.29 13.70
N HIS A 132 -0.41 -7.52 12.67
CA HIS A 132 -1.78 -7.18 12.33
C HIS A 132 -2.67 -8.42 12.16
N TYR A 133 -2.22 -9.38 11.35
CA TYR A 133 -2.99 -10.59 11.09
C TYR A 133 -2.88 -11.65 12.19
N SER A 134 -1.77 -11.68 12.93
CA SER A 134 -1.50 -12.71 13.95
C SER A 134 -2.11 -12.41 15.31
N SER A 135 -2.47 -11.16 15.62
CA SER A 135 -2.82 -10.75 16.98
C SER A 135 -4.31 -10.85 17.32
N ASN A 136 -5.18 -11.36 16.44
CA ASN A 136 -6.64 -11.24 16.56
C ASN A 136 -7.16 -9.81 16.80
N SER A 137 -6.30 -8.80 16.67
CA SER A 137 -6.66 -7.40 16.64
C SER A 137 -6.46 -6.89 15.22
N VAL A 138 -7.29 -7.36 14.30
CA VAL A 138 -8.01 -6.36 13.49
C VAL A 138 -8.43 -5.31 14.53
N PRO A 139 -8.10 -4.01 14.42
CA PRO A 139 -8.75 -3.05 15.28
C PRO A 139 -10.23 -3.41 15.22
N THR A 140 -10.76 -3.94 16.32
CA THR A 140 -12.16 -4.29 16.44
C THR A 140 -12.82 -2.94 16.54
N PHE A 141 -12.90 -2.26 15.39
CA PHE A 141 -14.13 -1.61 15.02
C PHE A 141 -15.17 -2.70 15.28
N PRO A 142 -16.17 -2.43 16.15
CA PRO A 142 -17.21 -3.40 16.39
C PRO A 142 -17.64 -3.94 15.02
N ASP A 143 -17.90 -5.24 14.91
CA ASP A 143 -18.33 -5.93 13.68
C ASP A 143 -19.51 -5.22 12.95
N SER A 144 -20.03 -4.14 13.53
CA SER A 144 -21.00 -3.17 13.03
C SER A 144 -20.46 -1.97 12.24
N VAL A 145 -19.15 -1.66 12.16
CA VAL A 145 -18.68 -0.49 11.39
C VAL A 145 -18.56 -0.84 9.92
N LEU A 146 -19.67 -0.67 9.22
CA LEU A 146 -19.77 -0.94 7.79
C LEU A 146 -19.19 0.20 6.92
N SER A 147 -18.74 1.33 7.51
CA SER A 147 -18.04 2.39 6.79
C SER A 147 -16.53 2.16 6.71
N PHE A 148 -15.88 2.84 5.78
CA PHE A 148 -14.42 2.86 5.68
C PHE A 148 -13.84 3.76 6.79
N ASN A 149 -12.59 3.52 7.14
CA ASN A 149 -11.86 4.37 8.08
C ASN A 149 -10.47 4.70 7.53
N ILE A 150 -10.25 5.98 7.19
CA ILE A 150 -8.96 6.47 6.75
C ILE A 150 -7.96 6.42 7.90
N LEU A 151 -6.80 5.84 7.62
CA LEU A 151 -5.70 5.70 8.57
C LEU A 151 -4.93 7.02 8.68
N ALA A 152 -4.78 7.49 9.91
CA ALA A 152 -4.05 8.70 10.28
C ALA A 152 -3.56 8.61 11.72
N THR A 153 -2.56 9.41 12.09
CA THR A 153 -2.01 9.46 13.45
C THR A 153 -2.86 10.34 14.38
N THR A 154 -3.56 11.33 13.82
CA THR A 154 -4.42 12.26 14.56
C THR A 154 -5.76 12.46 13.86
N ASP A 155 -6.78 12.89 14.61
CA ASP A 155 -8.09 13.23 14.04
C ASP A 155 -7.99 14.39 13.03
N SER A 156 -7.14 15.39 13.29
CA SER A 156 -6.91 16.51 12.38
C SER A 156 -6.29 16.06 11.05
N GLU A 157 -5.34 15.13 11.10
CA GLU A 157 -4.73 14.55 9.89
C GLU A 157 -5.75 13.70 9.12
N ARG A 158 -6.58 12.92 9.82
CA ARG A 158 -7.67 12.15 9.20
C ARG A 158 -8.64 13.08 8.49
N ASP A 159 -9.08 14.14 9.14
CA ASP A 159 -10.02 15.11 8.57
C ASP A 159 -9.41 15.81 7.35
N LEU A 160 -8.12 16.16 7.39
CA LEU A 160 -7.40 16.71 6.23
C LEU A 160 -7.43 15.74 5.03
N LYS A 161 -7.04 14.48 5.26
CA LYS A 161 -7.00 13.42 4.23
C LYS A 161 -8.37 13.13 3.64
N VAL A 162 -9.39 13.00 4.48
CA VAL A 162 -10.79 12.74 4.06
C VAL A 162 -11.34 13.92 3.25
N ASN A 163 -11.06 15.15 3.68
CA ASN A 163 -11.51 16.36 2.95
C ASN A 163 -10.83 16.46 1.59
N LYS A 164 -9.51 16.26 1.52
CA LYS A 164 -8.79 16.25 0.24
C LYS A 164 -9.31 15.15 -0.68
N LEU A 165 -9.57 13.94 -0.17
CA LEU A 165 -10.16 12.86 -0.95
C LEU A 165 -11.55 13.24 -1.50
N TYR A 166 -12.41 13.87 -0.68
CA TYR A 166 -13.71 14.35 -1.12
C TYR A 166 -13.58 15.36 -2.26
N ASP A 167 -12.69 16.34 -2.11
CA ASP A 167 -12.49 17.41 -3.10
C ASP A 167 -12.07 16.80 -4.45
N LEU A 168 -11.06 15.93 -4.43
CA LEU A 168 -10.52 15.26 -5.60
C LEU A 168 -11.54 14.36 -6.33
N LEU A 169 -12.43 13.70 -5.58
CA LEU A 169 -13.47 12.83 -6.15
C LEU A 169 -14.71 13.60 -6.62
N SER A 170 -15.00 14.76 -6.02
CA SER A 170 -16.22 15.53 -6.31
C SER A 170 -16.06 16.40 -7.55
N GLU A 171 -15.18 17.39 -7.52
CA GLU A 171 -14.97 18.33 -8.64
C GLU A 171 -13.47 18.61 -8.81
N PRO A 172 -12.92 18.53 -10.04
CA PRO A 172 -13.61 18.42 -11.34
C PRO A 172 -13.94 16.98 -11.76
N SER A 173 -13.49 15.98 -11.00
CA SER A 173 -13.47 14.59 -11.47
C SER A 173 -14.85 13.92 -11.52
N ALA A 174 -15.83 14.40 -10.76
CA ALA A 174 -17.22 13.89 -10.74
C ALA A 174 -17.32 12.36 -10.59
N PHE A 175 -16.50 11.75 -9.73
CA PHE A 175 -16.58 10.32 -9.38
C PHE A 175 -17.73 10.03 -8.42
N ILE A 176 -18.06 10.98 -7.55
CA ILE A 176 -19.05 10.82 -6.49
C ILE A 176 -20.10 11.92 -6.54
N GLN A 177 -21.27 11.64 -5.96
CA GLN A 177 -22.25 12.64 -5.56
C GLN A 177 -22.74 12.28 -4.15
N SER A 178 -22.46 13.13 -3.19
CA SER A 178 -22.80 12.97 -1.79
C SER A 178 -22.60 14.31 -1.10
N ASP A 179 -23.29 14.54 0.02
CA ASP A 179 -22.95 15.65 0.90
C ASP A 179 -21.59 15.38 1.56
N ARG A 180 -20.77 16.44 1.68
CA ARG A 180 -19.44 16.34 2.31
C ARG A 180 -19.49 15.69 3.69
N SER A 181 -20.51 16.03 4.50
CA SER A 181 -20.70 15.47 5.84
C SER A 181 -20.92 13.95 5.80
N GLU A 182 -21.76 13.45 4.89
CA GLU A 182 -22.03 12.02 4.74
C GLU A 182 -20.81 11.28 4.18
N PHE A 183 -20.09 11.89 3.24
CA PHE A 183 -18.83 11.35 2.77
C PHE A 183 -17.78 11.26 3.89
N GLN A 184 -17.66 12.29 4.73
CA GLN A 184 -16.76 12.25 5.88
C GLN A 184 -17.11 11.10 6.82
N LYS A 185 -18.39 10.92 7.15
CA LYS A 185 -18.84 9.78 7.97
C LYS A 185 -18.47 8.44 7.32
N ALA A 186 -18.65 8.33 5.99
CA ALA A 186 -18.35 7.12 5.21
C ALA A 186 -16.88 6.69 5.24
N PHE A 187 -15.95 7.62 5.50
CA PHE A 187 -14.50 7.38 5.51
C PHE A 187 -13.82 7.62 6.87
N THR A 188 -14.59 7.85 7.93
CA THR A 188 -14.09 8.03 9.32
C THR A 188 -14.60 6.97 10.29
N GLY A 189 -15.14 5.87 9.78
CA GLY A 189 -15.68 4.78 10.60
C GLY A 189 -16.97 5.13 11.34
N ARG A 190 -17.71 6.15 10.88
CA ARG A 190 -18.98 6.59 11.47
C ARG A 190 -20.17 6.01 10.69
N PRO A 191 -21.34 5.83 11.33
CA PRO A 191 -22.54 5.45 10.61
C PRO A 191 -22.95 6.54 9.63
N ILE A 192 -23.44 6.13 8.46
CA ILE A 192 -23.97 7.04 7.43
C ILE A 192 -25.49 6.87 7.31
N GLU A 193 -26.16 7.98 7.00
CA GLU A 193 -27.60 8.01 6.73
C GLU A 193 -27.84 7.94 5.23
N GLU A 194 -27.00 8.63 4.46
CA GLU A 194 -27.07 8.63 3.00
C GLU A 194 -25.82 8.01 2.36
N LYS A 195 -26.04 7.13 1.40
CA LYS A 195 -24.97 6.44 0.67
C LYS A 195 -24.35 7.37 -0.37
N VAL A 196 -23.05 7.21 -0.59
CA VAL A 196 -22.30 7.92 -1.63
C VAL A 196 -22.68 7.36 -2.99
N LYS A 197 -23.21 8.20 -3.89
CA LYS A 197 -23.51 7.79 -5.27
C LYS A 197 -22.24 7.72 -6.08
N TRP A 198 -21.92 6.56 -6.61
CA TRP A 198 -20.83 6.36 -7.57
C TRP A 198 -21.30 6.74 -8.98
N GLN A 199 -20.67 7.76 -9.55
CA GLN A 199 -21.08 8.40 -10.81
C GLN A 199 -20.45 7.75 -12.05
N VAL A 200 -19.36 6.99 -11.89
CA VAL A 200 -18.67 6.37 -13.04
C VAL A 200 -19.51 5.24 -13.64
N ARG A 201 -19.64 5.28 -14.96
CA ARG A 201 -20.42 4.31 -15.74
C ARG A 201 -19.54 3.65 -16.80
N THR A 202 -19.90 2.43 -17.17
CA THR A 202 -19.38 1.77 -18.36
C THR A 202 -20.02 2.38 -19.60
N ARG A 203 -19.49 2.04 -20.79
CA ARG A 203 -20.06 2.44 -22.09
C ARG A 203 -21.55 2.06 -22.24
N HIS A 204 -22.00 1.01 -21.56
CA HIS A 204 -23.39 0.54 -21.56
C HIS A 204 -24.27 1.21 -20.48
N GLY A 205 -23.77 2.23 -19.79
CA GLY A 205 -24.53 3.00 -18.80
C GLY A 205 -24.66 2.32 -17.42
N HIS A 206 -24.09 1.14 -17.23
CA HIS A 206 -24.05 0.47 -15.92
C HIS A 206 -22.98 1.08 -15.02
N THR A 207 -23.20 1.07 -13.70
CA THR A 207 -22.19 1.52 -12.73
C THR A 207 -20.88 0.74 -12.89
N ASN A 208 -19.78 1.47 -13.09
CA ASN A 208 -18.46 0.88 -13.26
C ASN A 208 -17.85 0.52 -11.89
N LYS A 209 -18.09 -0.74 -11.48
CA LYS A 209 -17.57 -1.29 -10.23
C LYS A 209 -16.06 -1.54 -10.26
N ALA A 210 -15.48 -1.81 -11.43
CA ALA A 210 -14.05 -2.05 -11.57
C ALA A 210 -13.26 -0.79 -11.18
N THR A 211 -13.67 0.38 -11.67
CA THR A 211 -13.07 1.66 -11.29
C THR A 211 -13.22 1.96 -9.79
N LEU A 212 -14.35 1.58 -9.17
CA LEU A 212 -14.55 1.72 -7.72
C LEU A 212 -13.59 0.82 -6.93
N PHE A 213 -13.47 -0.45 -7.32
CA PHE A 213 -12.52 -1.37 -6.68
C PHE A 213 -11.09 -0.88 -6.82
N TYR A 214 -10.71 -0.41 -8.00
CA TYR A 214 -9.39 0.15 -8.25
C TYR A 214 -9.08 1.35 -7.34
N LEU A 215 -10.04 2.26 -7.13
CA LEU A 215 -9.89 3.35 -6.16
C LEU A 215 -9.63 2.83 -4.75
N ILE A 216 -10.46 1.90 -4.27
CA ILE A 216 -10.36 1.38 -2.88
C ILE A 216 -9.05 0.61 -2.68
N GLU A 217 -8.64 -0.20 -3.65
CA GLU A 217 -7.36 -0.92 -3.61
C GLU A 217 -6.18 0.05 -3.65
N SER A 218 -6.22 1.09 -4.49
CA SER A 218 -5.16 2.10 -4.57
C SER A 218 -5.03 2.89 -3.27
N LEU A 219 -6.15 3.27 -2.63
CA LEU A 219 -6.15 3.91 -1.31
C LEU A 219 -5.53 3.00 -0.25
N ALA A 220 -5.79 1.69 -0.31
CA ALA A 220 -5.19 0.74 0.61
C ALA A 220 -3.70 0.51 0.34
N GLU A 221 -3.27 0.56 -0.93
CA GLU A 221 -1.86 0.46 -1.32
C GLU A 221 -1.00 1.61 -0.83
N ILE A 222 -1.55 2.82 -0.79
CA ILE A 222 -0.86 3.98 -0.22
C ILE A 222 -1.02 4.08 1.30
N GLY A 223 -1.64 3.09 1.94
CA GLY A 223 -1.81 3.02 3.38
C GLY A 223 -2.86 3.98 3.95
N LEU A 224 -3.74 4.56 3.11
CA LEU A 224 -4.86 5.37 3.60
C LEU A 224 -6.02 4.52 4.06
N LEU A 225 -6.21 3.32 3.52
CA LEU A 225 -7.21 2.37 4.00
C LEU A 225 -6.55 1.08 4.46
N GLN A 226 -7.15 0.48 5.48
CA GLN A 226 -6.80 -0.89 5.85
C GLN A 226 -7.34 -1.84 4.78
N ARG A 227 -6.49 -2.74 4.26
CA ARG A 227 -6.95 -3.85 3.42
C ARG A 227 -7.85 -4.77 4.23
N ARG A 228 -8.94 -5.22 3.61
CA ARG A 228 -9.96 -6.05 4.24
C ARG A 228 -10.18 -7.32 3.43
N PRO A 229 -10.51 -8.46 4.06
CA PRO A 229 -10.96 -9.65 3.34
C PRO A 229 -12.14 -9.32 2.42
N ASN A 230 -12.22 -9.98 1.25
CA ASN A 230 -13.24 -9.69 0.23
C ASN A 230 -14.68 -9.63 0.78
N LYS A 231 -15.03 -10.53 1.72
CA LYS A 231 -16.36 -10.55 2.35
C LYS A 231 -16.67 -9.23 3.10
N GLU A 232 -15.71 -8.72 3.87
CA GLU A 232 -15.83 -7.46 4.61
C GLU A 232 -15.81 -6.28 3.65
N LEU A 233 -14.87 -6.26 2.70
CA LEU A 233 -14.76 -5.22 1.67
C LEU A 233 -16.08 -5.07 0.91
N PHE A 234 -16.68 -6.17 0.45
CA PHE A 234 -17.95 -6.12 -0.29
C PHE A 234 -19.10 -5.63 0.59
N SER A 235 -19.08 -5.95 1.88
CA SER A 235 -20.08 -5.46 2.84
C SER A 235 -19.94 -3.94 3.05
N GLN A 236 -18.71 -3.45 3.18
CA GLN A 236 -18.44 -2.01 3.29
C GLN A 236 -18.82 -1.25 2.01
N ILE A 237 -18.47 -1.77 0.84
CA ILE A 237 -18.85 -1.16 -0.44
C ILE A 237 -20.37 -1.08 -0.57
N LYS A 238 -21.11 -2.14 -0.21
CA LYS A 238 -22.58 -2.12 -0.24
C LYS A 238 -23.17 -1.13 0.75
N TYR A 239 -22.53 -0.97 1.91
CA TYR A 239 -22.99 -0.03 2.92
C TYR A 239 -22.75 1.41 2.48
N VAL A 240 -21.54 1.73 2.00
CA VAL A 240 -21.14 3.10 1.66
C VAL A 240 -21.67 3.56 0.31
N PHE A 241 -21.67 2.70 -0.70
CA PHE A 241 -21.90 3.12 -2.09
C PHE A 241 -23.21 2.62 -2.68
N VAL A 242 -23.79 3.46 -3.54
CA VAL A 242 -24.90 3.12 -4.45
C VAL A 242 -24.55 3.52 -5.87
N SER A 243 -25.27 2.95 -6.83
CA SER A 243 -25.26 3.48 -8.20
C SER A 243 -25.84 4.89 -8.25
N ILE A 244 -25.57 5.62 -9.33
CA ILE A 244 -26.21 6.91 -9.65
C ILE A 244 -27.75 6.90 -9.58
N HIS A 245 -28.39 5.74 -9.76
CA HIS A 245 -29.84 5.58 -9.66
C HIS A 245 -30.30 5.10 -8.28
N ASN A 246 -29.49 5.29 -7.23
CA ASN A 246 -29.74 4.85 -5.86
C ASN A 246 -29.96 3.33 -5.70
N LYS A 247 -29.58 2.53 -6.70
CA LYS A 247 -29.63 1.06 -6.60
C LYS A 247 -28.39 0.53 -5.91
N GLU A 248 -28.59 -0.46 -5.03
CA GLU A 248 -27.52 -1.22 -4.40
C GLU A 248 -26.58 -1.86 -5.44
N LEU A 249 -25.29 -1.89 -5.14
CA LEU A 249 -24.28 -2.54 -5.97
C LEU A 249 -24.34 -4.06 -5.79
N LYS A 250 -24.85 -4.76 -6.80
CA LYS A 250 -24.92 -6.23 -6.86
C LYS A 250 -23.70 -6.84 -7.55
N ASN A 251 -23.50 -8.15 -7.36
CA ASN A 251 -22.47 -8.97 -8.02
C ASN A 251 -21.03 -8.48 -7.81
N LEU A 252 -20.74 -7.92 -6.63
CA LEU A 252 -19.41 -7.38 -6.28
C LEU A 252 -18.28 -8.41 -6.45
N ASN A 253 -18.50 -9.66 -6.02
CA ASN A 253 -17.50 -10.73 -6.18
C ASN A 253 -17.11 -10.96 -7.64
N ILE A 254 -18.10 -10.99 -8.55
CA ILE A 254 -17.85 -11.20 -9.98
C ILE A 254 -17.08 -9.99 -10.55
N SER A 255 -17.52 -8.77 -10.23
CA SER A 255 -16.86 -7.55 -10.70
C SER A 255 -15.44 -7.39 -10.17
N HIS A 256 -15.16 -7.84 -8.95
CA HIS A 256 -13.81 -7.84 -8.37
C HIS A 256 -12.90 -8.84 -9.07
N ASN A 257 -13.34 -10.09 -9.24
CA ASN A 257 -12.53 -11.13 -9.89
C ASN A 257 -12.28 -10.90 -11.39
N GLN A 258 -13.14 -10.10 -12.04
CA GLN A 258 -13.02 -9.73 -13.46
C GLN A 258 -12.44 -8.33 -13.66
N MET A 259 -11.87 -7.72 -12.61
CA MET A 259 -11.34 -6.38 -12.69
C MET A 259 -10.14 -6.33 -13.65
N SER A 260 -10.20 -5.42 -14.62
CA SER A 260 -9.07 -5.11 -15.50
C SER A 260 -7.95 -4.44 -14.71
N SER A 261 -6.69 -4.74 -15.04
CA SER A 261 -5.54 -3.96 -14.56
C SER A 261 -5.54 -2.51 -15.08
N SER A 262 -6.34 -2.23 -16.11
CA SER A 262 -6.58 -0.91 -16.66
C SER A 262 -8.08 -0.63 -16.75
N PRO A 263 -8.75 -0.24 -15.64
CA PRO A 263 -10.15 0.14 -15.65
C PRO A 263 -10.36 1.52 -16.30
N ASP A 264 -11.59 1.82 -16.71
CA ASP A 264 -11.95 3.16 -17.20
C ASP A 264 -11.57 4.21 -16.14
N ARG A 265 -11.01 5.33 -16.60
CA ARG A 265 -10.55 6.46 -15.76
C ARG A 265 -9.45 6.10 -14.76
N LYS A 266 -8.64 5.09 -15.06
CA LYS A 266 -7.45 4.74 -14.27
C LYS A 266 -6.52 5.94 -14.06
N GLU A 267 -6.20 6.68 -15.12
CA GLU A 267 -5.28 7.82 -15.07
C GLU A 267 -5.76 8.91 -14.12
N ASP A 268 -7.07 9.20 -14.12
CA ASP A 268 -7.68 10.14 -13.17
C ASP A 268 -7.51 9.65 -11.72
N ILE A 269 -7.75 8.36 -11.45
CA ILE A 269 -7.54 7.79 -10.11
C ILE A 269 -6.06 7.85 -9.73
N ASP A 270 -5.16 7.48 -10.62
CA ASP A 270 -3.72 7.54 -10.34
C ASP A 270 -3.28 8.97 -9.96
N SER A 271 -3.79 9.98 -10.68
CA SER A 271 -3.54 11.39 -10.34
C SER A 271 -4.07 11.75 -8.94
N ILE A 272 -5.29 11.31 -8.61
CA ILE A 272 -5.87 11.50 -7.26
C ILE A 272 -4.99 10.84 -6.19
N ILE A 273 -4.51 9.64 -6.45
CA ILE A 273 -3.68 8.85 -5.52
C ILE A 273 -2.31 9.51 -5.32
N GLU A 274 -1.68 10.03 -6.38
CA GLU A 274 -0.42 10.76 -6.28
C GLU A 274 -0.58 12.06 -5.49
N GLU A 275 -1.67 12.82 -5.67
CA GLU A 275 -1.94 13.99 -4.84
C GLU A 275 -2.11 13.62 -3.37
N LEU A 276 -2.78 12.51 -3.07
CA LEU A 276 -2.97 12.04 -1.70
C LEU A 276 -1.69 11.51 -1.04
N ARG A 277 -0.71 11.02 -1.82
CA ARG A 277 0.62 10.61 -1.30
C ARG A 277 1.46 11.77 -0.80
N SER A 278 1.17 12.98 -1.26
CA SER A 278 1.92 14.18 -0.91
C SER A 278 1.53 14.80 0.45
N LEU A 279 0.50 14.25 1.11
CA LEU A 279 0.02 14.61 2.45
C LEU A 279 0.72 13.81 3.55
#